data_AF-A0A962XZB6-F1
#
_entry.id   AF-A0A962XZB6-F1
#
_cell.length_a   1.000
_cell.length_b   1.000
_cell.length_c   1.000
_cell.angle_alpha   90.00
_cell.angle_beta   90.00
_cell.angle_gamma   90.00
#
_symmetry.space_group_name_H-M   'P 1'
#
loop_
_entity.id
_entity.type
_entity.pdbx_description
1 polymer ?
#
loop_
_entity_poly.entity_id
_entity_poly.type
_entity_poly.pdbx_seq_one_letter_code
_entity_poly.pdbx_strand_id
1 'polypeptide(L)'
;MVDDHEKATQYLYELALKLLELGGSDIFITAGSPPALKVNQSVRRLGDQKLRPQQAMLLVRSIMNDRQVREFDQHREVNFSLNFPDVARFRVSAFTQRGSAGMVLRLIQQRIPTIKELHLPPILQDVAMTQRGLVIFLGGTGCGKTTSMAAMVDYRNDQCQEHIITIEDPIEFFHRHKQCLVDQREVGTDTESYEVALKNTLRQAPNVILIGEVRDR
;
A
#
# COMPACT_ATOMS: atom_id res chain seq x y z
N MET A 1 27.72 -9.32 8.64
CA MET A 1 27.14 -8.96 7.32
C MET A 1 25.62 -8.77 7.35
N VAL A 2 24.94 -9.01 8.49
CA VAL A 2 23.49 -8.76 8.70
C VAL A 2 23.18 -7.28 9.02
N ASP A 3 24.19 -6.41 9.10
CA ASP A 3 24.05 -5.12 9.81
C ASP A 3 23.64 -3.93 8.89
N ASP A 4 24.01 -3.90 7.61
CA ASP A 4 23.81 -2.70 6.78
C ASP A 4 22.44 -2.62 6.09
N HIS A 5 21.85 -3.77 5.74
CA HIS A 5 20.56 -3.84 5.05
C HIS A 5 19.40 -3.55 6.01
N GLU A 6 19.42 -4.14 7.21
CA GLU A 6 18.46 -3.84 8.27
C GLU A 6 18.53 -2.36 8.69
N LYS A 7 19.74 -1.80 8.85
CA LYS A 7 19.92 -0.37 9.13
C LYS A 7 19.35 0.53 8.03
N ALA A 8 19.53 0.15 6.76
CA ALA A 8 18.97 0.90 5.64
C ALA A 8 17.44 0.87 5.65
N THR A 9 16.84 -0.29 5.89
CA THR A 9 15.38 -0.43 6.00
C THR A 9 14.83 0.33 7.21
N GLN A 10 15.49 0.26 8.37
CA GLN A 10 15.14 1.02 9.56
C GLN A 10 15.22 2.53 9.31
N TYR A 11 16.24 3.00 8.58
CA TYR A 11 16.34 4.41 8.21
C TYR A 11 15.19 4.86 7.33
N LEU A 12 14.76 4.05 6.35
CA LEU A 12 13.58 4.35 5.53
C LEU A 12 12.29 4.35 6.34
N TYR A 13 12.17 3.46 7.33
CA TYR A 13 11.05 3.44 8.27
C TYR A 13 10.97 4.74 9.09
N GLU A 14 12.11 5.24 9.60
CA GLU A 14 12.17 6.54 10.29
C GLU A 14 11.80 7.71 9.38
N LEU A 15 12.22 7.68 8.12
CA LEU A 15 11.80 8.67 7.12
C LEU A 15 10.28 8.63 6.87
N ALA A 16 9.68 7.43 6.87
CA ALA A 16 8.24 7.26 6.73
C ALA A 16 7.49 7.86 7.93
N LEU A 17 7.93 7.59 9.17
CA LEU A 17 7.35 8.21 10.37
C LEU A 17 7.41 9.74 10.30
N LYS A 18 8.57 10.29 9.92
CA LYS A 18 8.75 11.74 9.79
C LYS A 18 7.89 12.35 8.68
N LEU A 19 7.71 11.63 7.57
CA LEU A 19 6.78 12.06 6.51
C LEU A 19 5.37 12.20 7.06
N LEU A 20 4.88 11.22 7.83
CA LEU A 20 3.53 11.24 8.40
C LEU A 20 3.36 12.36 9.42
N GLU A 21 4.34 12.56 10.31
CA GLU A 21 4.35 13.64 11.30
C GLU A 21 4.20 15.02 10.62
N LEU A 22 4.85 15.21 9.47
CA LEU A 22 4.81 16.45 8.71
C LEU A 22 3.62 16.56 7.74
N GLY A 23 2.77 15.53 7.64
CA GLY A 23 1.67 15.49 6.65
C GLY A 23 2.17 15.50 5.20
N GLY A 24 3.32 14.86 4.93
CA GLY A 24 3.93 14.80 3.61
C GLY A 24 3.35 13.72 2.68
N SER A 25 3.68 13.80 1.39
CA SER A 25 3.14 12.93 0.34
C SER A 25 4.16 11.99 -0.31
N ASP A 26 5.44 12.37 -0.36
CA ASP A 26 6.46 11.60 -1.06
C ASP A 26 7.81 11.66 -0.33
N ILE A 27 8.57 10.57 -0.34
CA ILE A 27 9.98 10.49 0.07
C ILE A 27 10.83 10.30 -1.18
N PHE A 28 11.94 11.03 -1.27
CA PHE A 28 12.89 10.97 -2.38
C PHE A 28 14.25 10.51 -1.88
N ILE A 29 14.78 9.49 -2.54
CA ILE A 29 16.13 8.98 -2.33
C ILE A 29 16.87 9.07 -3.66
N THR A 30 17.94 9.87 -3.70
CA THR A 30 18.75 10.05 -4.91
C THR A 30 20.20 10.36 -4.55
N ALA A 31 21.14 9.76 -5.28
CA ALA A 31 22.56 10.01 -5.08
C ALA A 31 22.91 11.50 -5.32
N GLY A 32 23.79 12.04 -4.49
CA GLY A 32 24.25 13.44 -4.56
C GLY A 32 23.31 14.45 -3.88
N SER A 33 22.20 14.01 -3.29
CA SER A 33 21.31 14.82 -2.47
C SER A 33 21.09 14.16 -1.10
N PRO A 34 20.82 14.93 -0.03
CA PRO A 34 20.17 14.38 1.15
C PRO A 34 18.81 13.79 0.79
N PRO A 35 18.27 12.83 1.57
CA PRO A 35 16.88 12.42 1.48
C PRO A 35 15.97 13.64 1.55
N ALA A 36 14.87 13.61 0.81
CA ALA A 36 13.92 14.71 0.80
C ALA A 36 12.50 14.22 0.97
N LEU A 37 11.64 15.08 1.51
CA LEU A 37 10.21 14.85 1.66
C LEU A 37 9.45 15.90 0.86
N LYS A 38 8.35 15.53 0.22
CA LYS A 38 7.39 16.50 -0.31
C LYS A 38 6.33 16.79 0.75
N VAL A 39 6.25 18.03 1.17
CA VAL A 39 5.31 18.53 2.18
C VAL A 39 4.67 19.80 1.63
N ASN A 40 3.33 19.89 1.65
CA ASN A 40 2.59 21.05 1.10
C ASN A 40 3.06 21.44 -0.32
N GLN A 41 3.17 20.43 -1.20
CA GLN A 41 3.62 20.55 -2.60
C GLN A 41 5.08 20.97 -2.81
N SER A 42 5.85 21.24 -1.75
CA SER A 42 7.25 21.62 -1.83
C SER A 42 8.18 20.48 -1.39
N VAL A 43 9.28 20.27 -2.12
CA VAL A 43 10.30 19.27 -1.77
C VAL A 43 11.30 19.89 -0.80
N ARG A 44 11.40 19.32 0.41
CA ARG A 44 12.29 19.75 1.48
C ARG A 44 13.33 18.67 1.79
N ARG A 45 14.61 19.03 1.76
CA ARG A 45 15.71 18.13 2.11
C ARG A 45 15.79 17.95 3.63
N LEU A 46 16.15 16.74 4.05
CA LEU A 46 16.34 16.40 5.45
C LEU A 46 17.84 16.48 5.79
N GLY A 47 18.24 17.64 6.29
CA GLY A 47 19.64 17.93 6.61
C GLY A 47 20.51 18.14 5.37
N ASP A 48 21.83 18.09 5.59
CA ASP A 48 22.83 18.50 4.58
C ASP A 48 23.68 17.33 4.05
N GLN A 49 23.60 16.16 4.67
CA GLN A 49 24.42 15.01 4.30
C GLN A 49 23.90 14.39 3.00
N LYS A 50 24.69 14.52 1.93
CA LYS A 50 24.40 13.94 0.62
C LYS A 50 24.61 12.43 0.64
N LEU A 51 23.68 11.69 0.04
CA LEU A 51 23.82 10.25 -0.18
C LEU A 51 24.90 9.98 -1.24
N ARG A 52 25.87 9.13 -0.93
CA ARG A 52 26.79 8.57 -1.94
C ARG A 52 26.06 7.55 -2.82
N PRO A 53 26.52 7.28 -4.05
CA PRO A 53 25.90 6.29 -4.94
C PRO A 53 25.69 4.92 -4.27
N GLN A 54 26.66 4.45 -3.48
CA GLN A 54 26.56 3.18 -2.77
C GLN A 54 25.47 3.20 -1.68
N GLN A 55 25.29 4.33 -0.99
CA GLN A 55 24.25 4.49 0.03
C GLN A 55 22.86 4.54 -0.59
N ALA A 56 22.70 5.26 -1.70
CA ALA A 56 21.45 5.29 -2.44
C ALA A 56 21.08 3.90 -2.96
N MET A 57 22.04 3.15 -3.53
CA MET A 57 21.83 1.77 -3.96
C MET A 57 21.43 0.84 -2.80
N LEU A 58 22.10 0.96 -1.65
CA LEU A 58 21.79 0.18 -0.46
C LEU A 58 20.34 0.43 0.00
N LEU A 59 19.91 1.70 0.09
CA LEU A 59 18.53 2.06 0.45
C LEU A 59 17.51 1.55 -0.56
N VAL A 60 17.78 1.68 -1.86
CA VAL A 60 16.86 1.21 -2.91
C VAL A 60 16.65 -0.29 -2.84
N ARG A 61 17.74 -1.06 -2.68
CA ARG A 61 17.67 -2.52 -2.60
C ARG A 61 17.18 -3.03 -1.25
N SER A 62 17.20 -2.22 -0.18
CA SER A 62 16.84 -2.69 1.15
C SER A 62 15.35 -3.06 1.31
N ILE A 63 14.52 -2.53 0.41
CA ILE A 63 13.07 -2.70 0.41
C ILE A 63 12.55 -3.58 -0.74
N MET A 64 13.45 -4.23 -1.49
CA MET A 64 13.10 -5.09 -2.62
C MET A 64 13.15 -6.57 -2.24
N ASN A 65 12.23 -7.36 -2.79
CA ASN A 65 12.33 -8.83 -2.80
C ASN A 65 13.16 -9.33 -4.00
N ASP A 66 13.47 -10.62 -4.02
CA ASP A 66 14.32 -11.23 -5.06
C ASP A 66 13.79 -11.03 -6.49
N ARG A 67 12.46 -11.02 -6.67
CA ARG A 67 11.84 -10.78 -7.99
C ARG A 67 12.10 -9.35 -8.44
N GLN A 68 11.82 -8.38 -7.57
CA GLN A 68 11.99 -6.96 -7.83
C GLN A 68 13.47 -6.60 -8.05
N VAL A 69 14.39 -7.24 -7.31
CA VAL A 69 15.83 -7.08 -7.51
C VAL A 69 16.24 -7.51 -8.92
N ARG A 70 15.79 -8.67 -9.38
CA ARG A 70 16.07 -9.16 -10.74
C ARG A 70 15.51 -8.21 -11.80
N GLU A 71 14.27 -7.76 -11.62
CA GLU A 71 13.60 -6.84 -12.54
C GLU A 71 14.34 -5.50 -12.62
N PHE A 72 14.71 -4.92 -11.47
CA PHE A 72 15.49 -3.69 -11.41
C PHE A 72 16.87 -3.83 -12.07
N ASP A 73 17.55 -4.96 -11.87
CA ASP A 73 18.87 -5.19 -12.45
C ASP A 73 18.83 -5.39 -13.97
N GLN A 74 17.75 -5.98 -14.48
CA GLN A 74 17.52 -6.19 -15.90
C GLN A 74 17.03 -4.92 -16.61
N HIS A 75 16.05 -4.23 -16.04
CA HIS A 75 15.32 -3.13 -16.71
C HIS A 75 15.75 -1.74 -16.27
N ARG A 76 16.56 -1.64 -15.19
CA ARG A 76 16.98 -0.36 -14.57
C ARG A 76 15.86 0.43 -13.92
N GLU A 77 14.68 -0.13 -13.86
CA GLU A 77 13.48 0.43 -13.23
C GLU A 77 12.58 -0.70 -12.71
N VAL A 78 11.84 -0.44 -11.63
CA VAL A 78 10.81 -1.35 -11.10
C VAL A 78 9.80 -0.55 -10.27
N ASN A 79 8.53 -0.94 -10.34
CA ASN A 79 7.46 -0.35 -9.53
C ASN A 79 6.85 -1.43 -8.63
N PHE A 80 6.61 -1.11 -7.37
CA PHE A 80 6.03 -2.05 -6.42
C PHE A 80 5.37 -1.34 -5.23
N SER A 81 4.58 -2.08 -4.45
CA SER A 81 4.03 -1.63 -3.18
C SER A 81 4.99 -1.98 -2.04
N LEU A 82 5.26 -1.02 -1.15
CA LEU A 82 5.99 -1.23 0.10
C LEU A 82 5.04 -1.04 1.27
N ASN A 83 5.04 -1.98 2.21
CA ASN A 83 4.31 -1.87 3.47
C ASN A 83 5.31 -1.73 4.63
N PHE A 84 5.23 -0.63 5.37
CA PHE A 84 5.80 -0.54 6.71
C PHE A 84 4.68 -0.82 7.72
N PRO A 85 4.68 -2.00 8.38
CA PRO A 85 3.63 -2.39 9.31
C PRO A 85 3.33 -1.29 10.33
N ASP A 86 2.05 -1.06 10.60
CA ASP A 86 1.52 -0.06 11.54
C ASP A 86 1.84 1.41 11.24
N VAL A 87 2.64 1.70 10.20
CA VAL A 87 3.04 3.06 9.80
C VAL A 87 2.29 3.50 8.55
N ALA A 88 2.66 2.96 7.40
CA ALA A 88 2.13 3.39 6.11
C ALA A 88 2.51 2.45 4.97
N ARG A 89 1.72 2.49 3.90
CA ARG A 89 2.05 1.92 2.60
C ARG A 89 2.51 2.98 1.63
N PHE A 90 3.41 2.57 0.75
CA PHE A 90 3.97 3.41 -0.29
C PHE A 90 3.87 2.72 -1.64
N ARG A 91 3.56 3.50 -2.68
CA ARG A 91 3.90 3.11 -4.05
C ARG A 91 5.34 3.52 -4.29
N VAL A 92 6.19 2.56 -4.58
CA VAL A 92 7.60 2.76 -4.84
C VAL A 92 7.86 2.72 -6.33
N SER A 93 8.58 3.72 -6.82
CA SER A 93 9.18 3.72 -8.14
C SER A 93 10.69 3.82 -7.97
N ALA A 94 11.41 2.74 -8.27
CA ALA A 94 12.86 2.68 -8.24
C ALA A 94 13.40 2.76 -9.67
N PHE A 95 14.48 3.52 -9.87
CA PHE A 95 15.06 3.80 -11.18
C PHE A 95 16.56 4.05 -11.10
N THR A 96 17.23 4.06 -12.24
CA THR A 96 18.64 4.47 -12.37
C THR A 96 18.74 5.83 -13.03
N GLN A 97 19.50 6.75 -12.44
CA GLN A 97 19.78 8.09 -12.99
C GLN A 97 21.27 8.38 -12.95
N ARG A 98 21.85 8.78 -14.09
CA ARG A 98 23.29 9.08 -14.24
C ARG A 98 24.20 7.97 -13.66
N GLY A 99 23.80 6.71 -13.84
CA GLY A 99 24.52 5.54 -13.34
C GLY A 99 24.37 5.25 -11.85
N SER A 100 23.50 5.97 -11.12
CA SER A 100 23.22 5.76 -9.70
C SER A 100 21.75 5.39 -9.47
N ALA A 101 21.47 4.53 -8.50
CA ALA A 101 20.10 4.20 -8.14
C ALA A 101 19.39 5.37 -7.44
N GLY A 102 18.08 5.45 -7.62
CA GLY A 102 17.18 6.35 -6.92
C GLY A 102 15.80 5.73 -6.78
N MET A 103 15.00 6.28 -5.88
CA MET A 103 13.60 5.89 -5.73
C MET A 103 12.74 7.03 -5.19
N VAL A 104 11.44 6.92 -5.49
CA VAL A 104 10.39 7.74 -4.89
C VAL A 104 9.39 6.81 -4.21
N LEU A 105 9.13 7.07 -2.93
CA LEU A 105 8.08 6.40 -2.17
C LEU A 105 6.92 7.38 -2.03
N ARG A 106 5.79 7.12 -2.68
CA ARG A 106 4.57 7.94 -2.56
C ARG A 106 3.63 7.33 -1.54
N LEU A 107 3.25 8.10 -0.54
CA LEU A 107 2.32 7.67 0.50
C LEU A 107 0.97 7.26 -0.11
N ILE A 108 0.52 6.05 0.21
CA ILE A 108 -0.82 5.57 -0.09
C ILE A 108 -1.71 5.93 1.10
N GLN A 109 -2.83 6.58 0.82
CA GLN A 109 -3.73 7.16 1.81
C GLN A 109 -4.22 6.08 2.81
N GLN A 110 -3.81 6.21 4.07
CA GLN A 110 -4.08 5.21 5.11
C GLN A 110 -5.46 5.37 5.75
N ARG A 111 -5.98 6.60 5.82
CA ARG A 111 -7.26 6.86 6.45
C ARG A 111 -8.38 6.44 5.51
N ILE A 112 -9.11 5.40 5.91
CA ILE A 112 -10.39 5.05 5.32
C ILE A 112 -11.43 6.07 5.83
N PRO A 113 -12.04 6.87 4.93
CA PRO A 113 -13.10 7.78 5.34
C PRO A 113 -14.32 6.99 5.83
N THR A 114 -15.03 7.49 6.84
CA THR A 114 -16.25 6.83 7.28
C THR A 114 -17.39 7.03 6.26
N ILE A 115 -18.40 6.15 6.30
CA ILE A 115 -19.62 6.29 5.48
C ILE A 115 -20.24 7.70 5.63
N LYS A 116 -20.20 8.27 6.86
CA LYS A 116 -20.70 9.62 7.13
C LYS A 116 -19.85 10.72 6.49
N GLU A 117 -18.52 10.61 6.56
CA GLU A 117 -17.58 11.57 5.96
C GLU A 117 -17.69 11.62 4.44
N LEU A 118 -17.99 10.47 3.82
CA LEU A 118 -18.25 10.36 2.39
C LEU A 118 -19.65 10.83 1.98
N HIS A 119 -20.51 11.21 2.93
CA HIS A 119 -21.92 11.54 2.69
C HIS A 119 -22.67 10.44 1.93
N LEU A 120 -22.30 9.18 2.18
CA LEU A 120 -22.93 8.04 1.55
C LEU A 120 -24.32 7.79 2.16
N PRO A 121 -25.28 7.27 1.35
CA PRO A 121 -26.60 6.93 1.85
C PRO A 121 -26.53 5.99 3.07
N PRO A 122 -27.27 6.27 4.17
CA PRO A 122 -27.24 5.45 5.39
C PRO A 122 -27.56 3.96 5.16
N ILE A 123 -28.38 3.65 4.15
CA ILE A 123 -28.70 2.27 3.73
C ILE A 123 -27.45 1.43 3.43
N LEU A 124 -26.31 2.05 3.07
CA LEU A 124 -25.07 1.31 2.87
C LEU A 124 -24.48 0.73 4.16
N GLN A 125 -24.84 1.25 5.34
CA GLN A 125 -24.53 0.60 6.61
C GLN A 125 -25.28 -0.73 6.73
N ASP A 126 -26.56 -0.75 6.40
CA ASP A 126 -27.38 -1.97 6.42
C ASP A 126 -26.89 -3.00 5.40
N VAL A 127 -26.54 -2.54 4.19
CA VAL A 127 -25.93 -3.38 3.15
C VAL A 127 -24.61 -3.97 3.63
N ALA A 128 -23.74 -3.16 4.26
CA ALA A 128 -22.46 -3.63 4.81
C ALA A 128 -22.62 -4.71 5.90
N MET A 129 -23.76 -4.71 6.61
CA MET A 129 -24.07 -5.65 7.71
C MET A 129 -24.87 -6.87 7.25
N THR A 130 -25.19 -6.97 5.95
CA THR A 130 -25.94 -8.11 5.42
C THR A 130 -25.14 -9.41 5.60
N GLN A 131 -25.77 -10.48 6.08
CA GLN A 131 -25.08 -11.74 6.40
C GLN A 131 -24.58 -12.49 5.16
N ARG A 132 -25.34 -12.43 4.06
CA ARG A 132 -25.05 -13.13 2.79
C ARG A 132 -25.63 -12.34 1.63
N GLY A 133 -24.93 -12.33 0.51
CA GLY A 133 -25.39 -11.69 -0.71
C GLY A 133 -24.23 -11.31 -1.61
N LEU A 134 -24.57 -10.67 -2.73
CA LEU A 134 -23.59 -10.10 -3.64
C LEU A 134 -23.89 -8.61 -3.78
N VAL A 135 -22.90 -7.78 -3.49
CA VAL A 135 -22.96 -6.32 -3.66
C VAL A 135 -21.97 -5.95 -4.74
N ILE A 136 -22.44 -5.24 -5.77
CA ILE A 136 -21.61 -4.84 -6.91
C ILE A 136 -21.55 -3.32 -6.97
N PHE A 137 -20.34 -2.77 -6.94
CA PHE A 137 -20.09 -1.34 -7.13
C PHE A 137 -19.76 -1.07 -8.60
N LEU A 138 -20.65 -0.34 -9.28
CA LEU A 138 -20.49 0.03 -10.69
C LEU A 138 -20.20 1.53 -10.82
N GLY A 139 -19.45 1.91 -11.85
CA GLY A 139 -19.13 3.30 -12.15
C GLY A 139 -17.78 3.46 -12.84
N GLY A 140 -17.54 4.63 -13.44
CA GLY A 140 -16.28 4.96 -14.12
C GLY A 140 -15.08 5.04 -13.18
N THR A 141 -13.88 5.12 -13.74
CA THR A 141 -12.64 5.32 -12.98
C THR A 141 -12.69 6.64 -12.21
N GLY A 142 -12.26 6.64 -10.96
CA GLY A 142 -12.19 7.86 -10.14
C GLY A 142 -13.52 8.31 -9.52
N CYS A 143 -14.63 7.58 -9.67
CA CYS A 143 -15.91 7.95 -9.06
C CYS A 143 -16.06 7.53 -7.58
N GLY A 144 -14.98 7.10 -6.92
CA GLY A 144 -14.98 6.77 -5.49
C GLY A 144 -15.39 5.35 -5.12
N LYS A 145 -15.51 4.41 -6.06
CA LYS A 145 -15.92 3.01 -5.79
C LYS A 145 -15.08 2.35 -4.70
N THR A 146 -13.75 2.36 -4.87
CA THR A 146 -12.84 1.71 -3.92
C THR A 146 -12.92 2.37 -2.55
N THR A 147 -13.04 3.71 -2.51
CA THR A 147 -13.24 4.46 -1.26
C THR A 147 -14.55 4.11 -0.55
N SER A 148 -15.66 3.97 -1.29
CA SER A 148 -16.96 3.57 -0.71
C SER A 148 -16.95 2.14 -0.21
N MET A 149 -16.35 1.20 -0.96
CA MET A 149 -16.21 -0.19 -0.54
C MET A 149 -15.34 -0.30 0.71
N ALA A 150 -14.20 0.40 0.75
CA ALA A 150 -13.35 0.46 1.93
C ALA A 150 -14.11 1.01 3.15
N ALA A 151 -14.89 2.09 2.99
CA ALA A 151 -15.70 2.63 4.09
C ALA A 151 -16.72 1.61 4.64
N MET A 152 -17.32 0.78 3.77
CA MET A 152 -18.27 -0.26 4.16
C MET A 152 -17.60 -1.45 4.85
N VAL A 153 -16.47 -1.92 4.32
CA VAL A 153 -15.68 -2.99 4.95
C VAL A 153 -15.17 -2.52 6.31
N ASP A 154 -14.68 -1.28 6.42
CA ASP A 154 -14.18 -0.73 7.68
C ASP A 154 -15.31 -0.55 8.71
N TYR A 155 -16.51 -0.15 8.26
CA TYR A 155 -17.69 -0.12 9.12
C TYR A 155 -18.04 -1.51 9.65
N ARG A 156 -18.03 -2.55 8.81
CA ARG A 156 -18.29 -3.91 9.28
C ARG A 156 -17.21 -4.40 10.26
N ASN A 157 -15.94 -4.08 9.97
CA ASN A 157 -14.79 -4.39 10.83
C ASN A 157 -14.91 -3.76 12.23
N ASP A 158 -15.55 -2.60 12.35
CA ASP A 158 -15.86 -1.97 13.64
C ASP A 158 -17.00 -2.63 14.41
N GLN A 159 -17.94 -3.31 13.74
CA GLN A 159 -19.21 -3.76 14.32
C GLN A 159 -19.33 -5.27 14.50
N CYS A 160 -18.51 -6.07 13.81
CA CYS A 160 -18.63 -7.54 13.76
C CYS A 160 -17.37 -8.26 14.25
N GLN A 161 -17.53 -9.50 14.73
CA GLN A 161 -16.44 -10.42 15.07
C GLN A 161 -16.36 -11.54 14.04
N GLU A 162 -15.84 -11.21 12.86
CA GLU A 162 -15.87 -12.06 11.68
C GLU A 162 -14.52 -12.10 10.97
N HIS A 163 -14.42 -12.95 9.95
CA HIS A 163 -13.27 -13.01 9.06
C HIS A 163 -13.57 -12.33 7.71
N ILE A 164 -12.83 -11.28 7.41
CA ILE A 164 -12.90 -10.52 6.17
C ILE A 164 -11.64 -10.86 5.35
N ILE A 165 -11.84 -11.27 4.10
CA ILE A 165 -10.74 -11.44 3.14
C ILE A 165 -10.89 -10.43 2.01
N THR A 166 -9.82 -9.72 1.65
CA THR A 166 -9.80 -8.88 0.44
C THR A 166 -8.81 -9.43 -0.58
N ILE A 167 -9.16 -9.35 -1.86
CA ILE A 167 -8.30 -9.73 -2.98
C ILE A 167 -8.26 -8.55 -3.96
N GLU A 168 -7.11 -7.93 -4.13
CA GLU A 168 -6.97 -6.62 -4.80
C GLU A 168 -5.72 -6.57 -5.70
N ASP A 169 -5.70 -5.66 -6.66
CA ASP A 169 -4.57 -5.45 -7.59
C ASP A 169 -4.39 -3.95 -7.95
N PRO A 170 -3.53 -3.20 -7.22
CA PRO A 170 -2.97 -3.53 -5.91
C PRO A 170 -3.97 -3.24 -4.78
N ILE A 171 -3.62 -3.61 -3.55
CA ILE A 171 -4.42 -3.18 -2.38
C ILE A 171 -4.41 -1.65 -2.28
N GLU A 172 -5.57 -1.00 -2.22
CA GLU A 172 -5.68 0.46 -2.17
C GLU A 172 -5.76 1.01 -0.73
N PHE A 173 -6.58 0.39 0.12
CA PHE A 173 -6.79 0.78 1.51
C PHE A 173 -6.35 -0.32 2.46
N PHE A 174 -5.74 0.06 3.59
CA PHE A 174 -5.35 -0.91 4.60
C PHE A 174 -6.39 -0.98 5.72
N HIS A 175 -6.92 -2.17 5.94
CA HIS A 175 -7.84 -2.47 7.02
C HIS A 175 -7.06 -3.09 8.18
N ARG A 176 -6.82 -2.31 9.23
CA ARG A 176 -6.29 -2.84 10.49
C ARG A 176 -7.29 -3.82 11.09
N HIS A 177 -6.80 -4.84 11.79
CA HIS A 177 -7.66 -5.66 12.64
C HIS A 177 -8.36 -4.77 13.68
N LYS A 178 -9.68 -4.91 13.80
CA LYS A 178 -10.48 -4.27 14.84
C LYS A 178 -11.28 -5.33 15.59
N GLN A 179 -12.60 -5.39 15.39
CA GLN A 179 -13.40 -6.50 15.88
C GLN A 179 -13.31 -7.72 14.93
N CYS A 180 -13.11 -7.47 13.62
CA CYS A 180 -12.88 -8.54 12.65
C CYS A 180 -11.38 -8.86 12.50
N LEU A 181 -11.11 -10.10 12.09
CA LEU A 181 -9.87 -10.50 11.44
C LEU A 181 -9.93 -10.09 9.97
N VAL A 182 -8.86 -9.50 9.44
CA VAL A 182 -8.85 -8.95 8.09
C VAL A 182 -7.57 -9.37 7.38
N ASP A 183 -7.71 -10.26 6.39
CA ASP A 183 -6.60 -10.74 5.57
C ASP A 183 -6.71 -10.13 4.17
N GLN A 184 -5.76 -9.25 3.81
CA GLN A 184 -5.72 -8.62 2.49
C GLN A 184 -4.65 -9.27 1.62
N ARG A 185 -5.01 -9.60 0.38
CA ARG A 185 -4.13 -10.29 -0.56
C ARG A 185 -3.98 -9.49 -1.85
N GLU A 186 -2.75 -9.14 -2.19
CA GLU A 186 -2.41 -8.46 -3.43
C GLU A 186 -2.08 -9.46 -4.55
N VAL A 187 -2.72 -9.33 -5.71
CA VAL A 187 -2.45 -10.16 -6.88
C VAL A 187 -1.04 -9.88 -7.41
N GLY A 188 -0.32 -10.95 -7.77
CA GLY A 188 1.08 -10.88 -8.21
C GLY A 188 2.10 -10.76 -7.07
N THR A 189 1.65 -10.56 -5.82
CA THR A 189 2.50 -10.49 -4.62
C THR A 189 2.15 -11.61 -3.62
N ASP A 190 0.91 -11.66 -3.13
CA ASP A 190 0.43 -12.62 -2.11
C ASP A 190 -0.36 -13.80 -2.71
N THR A 191 -0.76 -13.65 -3.96
CA THR A 191 -1.48 -14.67 -4.74
C THR A 191 -1.13 -14.52 -6.21
N GLU A 192 -1.09 -15.63 -6.95
CA GLU A 192 -0.73 -15.61 -8.36
C GLU A 192 -1.78 -14.90 -9.23
N SER A 193 -3.07 -15.19 -8.98
CA SER A 193 -4.18 -14.61 -9.72
C SER A 193 -5.44 -14.50 -8.85
N TYR A 194 -6.44 -13.76 -9.34
CA TYR A 194 -7.78 -13.71 -8.75
C TYR A 194 -8.42 -15.10 -8.68
N GLU A 195 -8.28 -15.92 -9.72
CA GLU A 195 -8.85 -17.28 -9.76
C GLU A 195 -8.28 -18.16 -8.64
N VAL A 196 -6.96 -18.18 -8.51
CA VAL A 196 -6.26 -18.93 -7.46
C VAL A 196 -6.66 -18.40 -6.08
N ALA A 197 -6.76 -17.08 -5.93
CA ALA A 197 -7.15 -16.47 -4.67
C ALA A 197 -8.56 -16.89 -4.25
N LEU A 198 -9.56 -16.70 -5.12
CA LEU A 198 -10.96 -16.99 -4.87
C LEU A 198 -11.21 -18.47 -4.59
N LYS A 199 -10.60 -19.35 -5.38
CA LYS A 199 -10.72 -20.81 -5.20
C LYS A 199 -10.27 -21.25 -3.81
N ASN A 200 -9.18 -20.66 -3.30
CA ASN A 200 -8.65 -21.00 -1.98
C ASN A 200 -9.39 -20.26 -0.85
N THR A 201 -9.84 -19.03 -1.09
CA THR A 201 -10.55 -18.22 -0.09
C THR A 201 -11.84 -18.88 0.40
N LEU A 202 -12.56 -19.62 -0.44
CA LEU A 202 -13.73 -20.40 0.01
C LEU A 202 -13.41 -21.47 1.07
N ARG A 203 -12.14 -21.86 1.24
CA ARG A 203 -11.67 -22.81 2.26
C ARG A 203 -11.00 -22.14 3.46
N GLN A 204 -10.93 -20.80 3.47
CA GLN A 204 -10.30 -20.00 4.53
C GLN A 204 -11.32 -19.50 5.56
N ALA A 205 -12.53 -20.09 5.58
CA ALA A 205 -13.65 -19.70 6.44
C ALA A 205 -13.97 -18.17 6.45
N PRO A 206 -14.10 -17.50 5.28
CA PRO A 206 -14.48 -16.09 5.23
C PRO A 206 -15.95 -15.89 5.56
N ASN A 207 -16.26 -14.81 6.25
CA ASN A 207 -17.61 -14.26 6.36
C ASN A 207 -17.87 -13.23 5.25
N VAL A 208 -16.85 -12.44 4.90
CA VAL A 208 -16.90 -11.43 3.85
C VAL A 208 -15.71 -11.59 2.93
N ILE A 209 -15.97 -11.51 1.62
CA ILE A 209 -14.94 -11.46 0.59
C ILE A 209 -15.11 -10.16 -0.19
N LEU A 210 -14.11 -9.29 -0.15
CA LEU A 210 -14.00 -8.15 -1.05
C LEU A 210 -13.14 -8.56 -2.25
N ILE A 211 -13.67 -8.31 -3.45
CA ILE A 211 -12.92 -8.48 -4.69
C ILE A 211 -12.73 -7.07 -5.27
N GLY A 212 -11.48 -6.68 -5.48
CA GLY A 212 -11.13 -5.43 -6.14
C GLY A 212 -11.56 -5.39 -7.61
N GLU A 213 -11.09 -4.39 -8.35
CA GLU A 213 -11.37 -4.28 -9.79
C GLU A 213 -10.76 -5.46 -10.56
N VAL A 214 -11.60 -6.36 -11.08
CA VAL A 214 -11.16 -7.44 -11.97
C VAL A 214 -11.03 -6.87 -13.38
N ARG A 215 -9.81 -6.79 -13.90
CA ARG A 215 -9.50 -6.24 -15.24
C ARG A 215 -9.43 -7.30 -16.34
N ASP A 216 -9.32 -8.57 -15.94
CA ASP A 216 -9.20 -9.71 -16.86
C ASP A 216 -10.54 -10.44 -17.03
N ARG A 217 -10.72 -11.08 -18.18
CA ARG A 217 -11.92 -11.84 -18.57
C ARG A 217 -11.83 -13.31 -18.20
#